data_AF-A0A369HY37-F1
#
_entry.id   AF-A0A369HY37-F1
#
_cell.length_a   1.000
_cell.length_b   1.000
_cell.length_c   1.000
_cell.angle_alpha   90.00
_cell.angle_beta   90.00
_cell.angle_gamma   90.00
#
_symmetry.space_group_name_H-M   'P 1'
#
loop_
_entity.id
_entity.type
_entity.pdbx_description
1 polymer ?
#
loop_
_entity_poly.entity_id
_entity_poly.type
_entity_poly.pdbx_seq_one_letter_code
_entity_poly.pdbx_strand_id
1 'polypeptide(L)'
;MTSNDRNLWRERWLGCINELTSLDLQKKSWLDRTHTNPHWSFVEFMCSYFDDLAIDENYKYQLDKDWVTKKEYEIIEDWHIALDKYNSPKKDDYDNEAILNDPKWLEILQIGVATRNNLAKILNDTERQFLTEEIDYLKYI
;
A
#
# COMPACT_ATOMS: atom_id res chain seq x y z
N MET A 1 2.67 -9.25 -22.93
CA MET A 1 2.05 -9.49 -21.61
C MET A 1 0.60 -9.88 -21.82
N THR A 2 0.15 -10.86 -21.06
CA THR A 2 -1.18 -11.45 -21.17
C THR A 2 -2.17 -10.73 -20.23
N SER A 3 -3.47 -10.97 -20.38
CA SER A 3 -4.47 -10.47 -19.43
C SER A 3 -4.24 -10.94 -18.00
N ASN A 4 -3.55 -12.08 -17.83
CA ASN A 4 -3.25 -12.67 -16.53
C ASN A 4 -2.22 -11.85 -15.73
N ASP A 5 -1.21 -11.29 -16.42
CA ASP A 5 -0.17 -10.47 -15.78
C ASP A 5 -0.78 -9.19 -15.18
N ARG A 6 -1.70 -8.55 -15.92
CA ARG A 6 -2.42 -7.35 -15.47
C ARG A 6 -3.28 -7.66 -14.23
N ASN A 7 -4.03 -8.75 -14.24
CA ASN A 7 -4.95 -9.06 -13.15
C ASN A 7 -4.19 -9.35 -11.85
N LEU A 8 -3.13 -10.16 -11.92
CA LEU A 8 -2.27 -10.42 -10.76
C LEU A 8 -1.62 -9.13 -10.24
N TRP A 9 -1.16 -8.25 -11.13
CA TRP A 9 -0.60 -6.96 -10.73
C TRP A 9 -1.65 -6.09 -10.04
N ARG A 10 -2.89 -6.02 -10.56
CA ARG A 10 -3.97 -5.23 -9.96
C ARG A 10 -4.40 -5.73 -8.59
N GLU A 11 -4.47 -7.05 -8.42
CA GLU A 11 -4.72 -7.68 -7.12
C GLU A 11 -3.66 -7.24 -6.10
N ARG A 12 -2.37 -7.39 -6.45
CA ARG A 12 -1.25 -6.98 -5.57
C ARG A 12 -1.26 -5.49 -5.28
N TRP A 13 -1.49 -4.66 -6.30
CA TRP A 13 -1.55 -3.20 -6.16
C TRP A 13 -2.63 -2.77 -5.17
N LEU A 14 -3.84 -3.33 -5.29
CA LEU A 14 -4.95 -3.02 -4.40
C LEU A 14 -4.74 -3.59 -2.99
N GLY A 15 -4.12 -4.77 -2.89
CA GLY A 15 -3.69 -5.35 -1.61
C GLY A 15 -2.69 -4.47 -0.87
N CYS A 16 -1.64 -4.01 -1.54
CA CYS A 16 -0.64 -3.09 -0.95
C CYS A 16 -1.29 -1.80 -0.46
N ILE A 17 -2.25 -1.24 -1.21
CA ILE A 17 -3.00 -0.05 -0.78
C ILE A 17 -3.82 -0.37 0.48
N ASN A 18 -4.49 -1.52 0.54
CA ASN A 18 -5.24 -1.92 1.72
C ASN A 18 -4.33 -2.02 2.96
N GLU A 19 -3.17 -2.65 2.81
CA GLU A 19 -2.16 -2.82 3.86
C GLU A 19 -1.58 -1.48 4.35
N LEU A 20 -1.09 -0.65 3.44
CA LEU A 20 -0.45 0.63 3.76
C LEU A 20 -1.41 1.70 4.29
N THR A 21 -2.72 1.54 4.09
CA THR A 21 -3.73 2.50 4.58
C THR A 21 -4.45 2.03 5.85
N SER A 22 -4.08 0.87 6.40
CA SER A 22 -4.70 0.30 7.60
C SER A 22 -3.81 0.46 8.84
N LEU A 23 -4.00 1.55 9.59
CA LEU A 23 -3.27 1.77 10.85
C LEU A 23 -3.49 0.63 11.86
N ASP A 24 -4.71 0.08 11.90
CA ASP A 24 -5.02 -1.02 12.82
C ASP A 24 -4.26 -2.30 12.45
N LEU A 25 -4.14 -2.60 11.16
CA LEU A 25 -3.31 -3.72 10.69
C LEU A 25 -1.85 -3.48 11.06
N GLN A 26 -1.30 -2.31 10.73
CA GLN A 26 0.10 -1.97 11.00
C GLN A 26 0.43 -2.06 12.50
N LYS A 27 -0.45 -1.56 13.37
CA LYS A 27 -0.26 -1.69 14.83
C LYS A 27 -0.26 -3.15 15.29
N LYS A 28 -1.16 -3.96 14.76
CA LYS A 28 -1.26 -5.38 15.13
C LYS A 28 -0.04 -6.16 14.61
N SER A 29 0.35 -5.93 13.37
CA SER A 29 1.33 -6.76 12.66
C SER A 29 2.77 -6.29 12.90
N TRP A 30 3.05 -4.99 12.85
CA TRP A 30 4.41 -4.46 12.98
C TRP A 30 4.95 -4.49 14.43
N LEU A 31 4.06 -4.49 15.42
CA LEU A 31 4.44 -4.57 16.84
C LEU A 31 4.43 -6.01 17.38
N ASP A 32 3.95 -6.98 16.60
CA ASP A 32 3.90 -8.38 16.99
C ASP A 32 5.27 -9.06 16.83
N ARG A 33 6.03 -9.08 17.93
CA ARG A 33 7.34 -9.72 17.98
C ARG A 33 7.29 -11.26 17.95
N THR A 34 6.10 -11.86 18.03
CA THR A 34 5.94 -13.31 17.97
C THR A 34 5.80 -13.82 16.54
N HIS A 35 5.47 -12.93 15.61
CA HIS A 35 5.35 -13.23 14.20
C HIS A 35 6.69 -13.06 13.49
N THR A 36 7.14 -14.08 12.75
CA THR A 36 8.46 -14.08 12.08
C THR A 36 8.39 -13.85 10.58
N ASN A 37 7.19 -13.81 9.98
CA ASN A 37 7.05 -13.47 8.57
C ASN A 37 7.48 -12.01 8.36
N PRO A 38 8.53 -11.75 7.55
CA PRO A 38 9.06 -10.41 7.36
C PRO A 38 8.06 -9.46 6.71
N HIS A 39 7.11 -9.97 5.91
CA HIS A 39 6.09 -9.19 5.19
C HIS A 39 5.39 -8.17 6.08
N TRP A 40 5.16 -8.53 7.35
CA TRP A 40 4.44 -7.70 8.32
C TRP A 40 5.33 -6.65 8.97
N SER A 41 6.00 -5.83 8.15
CA SER A 41 6.85 -4.73 8.60
C SER A 41 6.68 -3.48 7.73
N PHE A 42 7.11 -2.34 8.25
CA PHE A 42 7.15 -1.09 7.48
C PHE A 42 7.95 -1.25 6.18
N VAL A 43 9.16 -1.82 6.29
CA VAL A 43 10.06 -2.03 5.15
C VAL A 43 9.40 -2.87 4.06
N GLU A 44 8.85 -4.04 4.41
CA GLU A 44 8.24 -4.91 3.41
C GLU A 44 6.97 -4.29 2.82
N PHE A 45 6.14 -3.58 3.60
CA PHE A 45 4.98 -2.88 3.04
C PHE A 45 5.40 -1.82 1.99
N MET A 46 6.47 -1.07 2.26
CA MET A 46 7.01 -0.08 1.33
C MET A 46 7.63 -0.75 0.09
N CYS A 47 8.44 -1.80 0.27
CA CYS A 47 9.05 -2.55 -0.84
C CYS A 47 8.01 -3.25 -1.71
N SER A 48 7.01 -3.91 -1.10
CA SER A 48 5.92 -4.54 -1.86
C SER A 48 5.13 -3.53 -2.69
N TYR A 49 4.98 -2.29 -2.22
CA TYR A 49 4.30 -1.26 -2.99
C TYR A 49 5.19 -0.63 -4.07
N PHE A 50 6.42 -0.21 -3.76
CA PHE A 50 7.27 0.51 -4.71
C PHE A 50 8.05 -0.43 -5.64
N ASP A 51 8.75 -1.41 -5.07
CA ASP A 51 9.70 -2.26 -5.77
C ASP A 51 8.99 -3.41 -6.49
N ASP A 52 8.16 -4.18 -5.78
CA ASP A 52 7.52 -5.38 -6.34
C ASP A 52 6.47 -5.05 -7.41
N LEU A 53 5.85 -3.87 -7.35
CA LEU A 53 4.91 -3.39 -8.37
C LEU A 53 5.61 -2.66 -9.52
N ALA A 54 6.90 -2.36 -9.40
CA ALA A 54 7.69 -1.57 -10.36
C ALA A 54 6.99 -0.26 -10.74
N ILE A 55 6.66 0.56 -9.74
CA ILE A 55 5.98 1.87 -9.88
C ILE A 55 6.89 3.06 -9.54
N ASP A 56 8.19 2.81 -9.40
CA ASP A 56 9.26 3.78 -9.14
C ASP A 56 9.34 4.89 -10.21
N GLU A 57 8.97 4.59 -11.45
CA GLU A 57 8.79 5.59 -12.51
C GLU A 57 7.40 6.27 -12.48
N ASN A 58 6.82 6.47 -11.29
CA ASN A 58 5.56 7.17 -11.06
C ASN A 58 4.42 6.67 -11.98
N TYR A 59 4.18 5.36 -11.97
CA TYR A 59 3.16 4.67 -12.76
C TYR A 59 3.28 4.77 -14.28
N LYS A 60 4.39 5.28 -14.84
CA LYS A 60 4.54 5.48 -16.28
C LYS A 60 4.20 4.23 -17.10
N TYR A 61 4.77 3.09 -16.73
CA TYR A 61 4.53 1.83 -17.41
C TYR A 61 3.06 1.39 -17.32
N GLN A 62 2.47 1.50 -16.14
CA GLN A 62 1.11 1.05 -15.84
C GLN A 62 0.07 1.91 -16.57
N LEU A 63 0.34 3.21 -16.71
CA LEU A 63 -0.45 4.13 -17.53
C LEU A 63 -0.31 3.82 -19.03
N ASP A 64 0.92 3.64 -19.52
CA ASP A 64 1.20 3.33 -20.94
C ASP A 64 0.60 1.97 -21.37
N LYS A 65 0.30 1.08 -20.42
CA LYS A 65 -0.32 -0.24 -20.65
C LYS A 65 -1.81 -0.33 -20.31
N ASP A 66 -2.45 0.75 -19.89
CA ASP A 66 -3.84 0.75 -19.39
C ASP A 66 -4.07 -0.24 -18.23
N TRP A 67 -3.05 -0.47 -17.40
CA TRP A 67 -3.16 -1.24 -16.16
C TRP A 67 -3.72 -0.39 -15.03
N VAL A 68 -3.39 0.90 -15.05
CA VAL A 68 -3.97 1.95 -14.23
C VAL A 68 -4.55 2.99 -15.17
N THR A 69 -5.80 3.38 -14.94
CA THR A 69 -6.45 4.44 -15.70
C THR A 69 -5.97 5.81 -15.23
N LYS A 70 -6.05 6.83 -16.09
CA LYS A 70 -5.76 8.22 -15.71
C LYS A 70 -6.52 8.67 -14.46
N LYS A 71 -7.78 8.25 -14.33
CA LYS A 71 -8.64 8.58 -13.19
C LYS A 71 -8.18 7.90 -11.89
N GLU A 72 -7.76 6.63 -11.96
CA GLU A 72 -7.18 5.95 -10.81
C GLU A 72 -5.86 6.60 -10.39
N TYR A 73 -5.03 6.98 -11.35
CA TYR A 73 -3.78 7.70 -11.09
C TYR A 73 -4.01 9.06 -10.42
N GLU A 74 -4.94 9.87 -10.95
CA GLU A 74 -5.33 11.15 -10.34
C GLU A 74 -5.83 11.01 -8.90
N ILE A 75 -6.39 9.86 -8.53
CA ILE A 75 -6.83 9.58 -7.15
C ILE A 75 -5.65 9.22 -6.23
N ILE A 76 -4.62 8.53 -6.74
CA ILE A 76 -3.53 7.97 -5.93
C ILE A 76 -2.27 8.84 -5.91
N GLU A 77 -2.10 9.75 -6.87
CA GLU A 77 -0.86 10.53 -7.08
C GLU A 77 -0.39 11.24 -5.80
N ASP A 78 -1.28 11.97 -5.13
CA ASP A 78 -0.93 12.70 -3.90
C ASP A 78 -0.45 11.76 -2.78
N TRP A 79 -1.09 10.60 -2.63
CA TRP A 79 -0.71 9.60 -1.63
C TRP A 79 0.62 8.93 -1.98
N HIS A 80 0.81 8.56 -3.25
CA HIS A 80 2.05 7.95 -3.75
C HIS A 80 3.25 8.89 -3.54
N ILE A 81 3.09 10.18 -3.89
CA ILE A 81 4.13 11.20 -3.68
C ILE A 81 4.43 11.41 -2.20
N ALA A 82 3.41 11.35 -1.34
CA ALA A 82 3.60 11.51 0.10
C ALA A 82 4.37 10.32 0.71
N LEU A 83 4.09 9.09 0.24
CA LEU A 83 4.85 7.89 0.60
C LEU A 83 6.31 7.96 0.13
N ASP A 84 6.55 8.31 -1.14
CA ASP A 84 7.90 8.39 -1.73
C ASP A 84 8.81 9.38 -1.00
N LYS A 85 8.24 10.47 -0.49
CA LYS A 85 8.97 11.51 0.26
C LYS A 85 9.12 11.21 1.75
N TYR A 86 8.41 10.20 2.26
CA TYR A 86 8.45 9.87 3.68
C TYR A 86 9.85 9.39 4.07
N ASN A 87 10.28 9.81 5.26
CA ASN A 87 11.53 9.35 5.87
C ASN A 87 11.20 9.01 7.31
N SER A 88 11.51 7.78 7.73
CA SER A 88 11.27 7.33 9.09
C SER A 88 11.99 8.21 10.11
N PRO A 89 11.44 8.36 11.33
CA PRO A 89 12.12 9.07 12.41
C PRO A 89 13.55 8.59 12.59
N LYS A 90 14.50 9.53 12.67
CA LYS A 90 15.95 9.24 12.79
C LYS A 90 16.54 8.39 11.65
N LYS A 91 15.81 8.19 10.55
CA LYS A 91 16.17 7.29 9.44
C LYS A 91 16.31 5.83 9.87
N ASP A 92 15.50 5.42 10.85
CA ASP A 92 15.43 4.03 11.30
C ASP A 92 14.11 3.42 10.85
N ASP A 93 14.15 2.66 9.74
CA ASP A 93 12.98 2.01 9.15
C ASP A 93 12.52 0.77 9.95
N TYR A 94 13.27 0.39 10.99
CA TYR A 94 12.94 -0.73 11.88
C TYR A 94 12.35 -0.28 13.23
N ASP A 95 12.35 1.03 13.52
CA ASP A 95 11.69 1.59 14.70
C ASP A 95 10.18 1.75 14.45
N ASN A 96 9.48 0.61 14.36
CA ASN A 96 8.05 0.54 14.08
C ASN A 96 7.22 1.40 15.05
N GLU A 97 7.63 1.47 16.32
CA GLU A 97 6.92 2.30 17.31
C GLU A 97 7.09 3.80 17.03
N ALA A 98 8.29 4.25 16.64
CA ALA A 98 8.50 5.63 16.23
C ALA A 98 7.71 5.97 14.96
N ILE A 99 7.69 5.09 13.96
CA ILE A 99 6.96 5.29 12.70
C ILE A 99 5.45 5.39 12.96
N LEU A 100 4.88 4.46 13.74
CA LEU A 100 3.44 4.44 14.06
C LEU A 100 2.98 5.65 14.88
N ASN A 101 3.90 6.36 15.52
CA ASN A 101 3.65 7.59 16.26
C ASN A 101 4.10 8.87 15.53
N ASP A 102 4.70 8.77 14.34
CA ASP A 102 5.14 9.92 13.56
C ASP A 102 3.92 10.68 13.00
N PRO A 103 3.74 11.98 13.35
CA PRO A 103 2.67 12.79 12.77
C PRO A 103 2.65 12.79 11.24
N LYS A 104 3.81 12.70 10.57
CA LYS A 104 3.89 12.64 9.10
C LYS A 104 3.34 11.34 8.56
N TRP A 105 3.65 10.21 9.21
CA TRP A 105 3.08 8.91 8.83
C TRP A 105 1.56 8.91 9.02
N LEU A 106 1.08 9.46 10.13
CA LEU A 106 -0.35 9.58 10.40
C LEU A 106 -1.07 10.49 9.39
N GLU A 107 -0.42 11.54 8.89
CA GLU A 107 -0.95 12.38 7.81
C GLU A 107 -1.04 11.59 6.49
N ILE A 108 0.03 10.86 6.12
CA ILE A 108 0.04 9.99 4.93
C ILE A 108 -1.09 8.95 5.01
N LEU A 109 -1.32 8.36 6.18
CA LEU A 109 -2.43 7.44 6.41
C LEU A 109 -3.80 8.09 6.17
N GLN A 110 -3.99 9.34 6.58
CA GLN A 110 -5.25 10.06 6.33
C GLN A 110 -5.48 10.29 4.82
N ILE A 111 -4.44 10.71 4.10
CA ILE A 111 -4.47 10.85 2.64
C ILE A 111 -4.77 9.49 2.00
N GLY A 112 -4.13 8.43 2.50
CA GLY A 112 -4.29 7.05 2.03
C GLY A 112 -5.71 6.52 2.24
N VAL A 113 -6.32 6.76 3.40
CA VAL A 113 -7.72 6.37 3.65
C VAL A 113 -8.68 7.08 2.70
N ALA A 114 -8.47 8.39 2.45
CA ALA A 114 -9.25 9.13 1.46
C ALA A 114 -9.07 8.57 0.04
N THR A 115 -7.83 8.26 -0.33
CA THR A 115 -7.45 7.63 -1.61
C THR A 115 -8.14 6.29 -1.79
N ARG A 116 -8.01 5.39 -0.82
CA ARG A 116 -8.68 4.08 -0.79
C ARG A 116 -10.19 4.22 -0.98
N ASN A 117 -10.83 5.12 -0.25
CA ASN A 117 -12.27 5.34 -0.35
C ASN A 117 -12.69 5.89 -1.73
N ASN A 118 -11.84 6.70 -2.37
CA ASN A 118 -12.12 7.24 -3.69
C ASN A 118 -11.90 6.21 -4.81
N LEU A 119 -10.85 5.38 -4.70
CA LEU A 119 -10.64 4.24 -5.60
C LEU A 119 -11.80 3.24 -5.49
N ALA A 120 -12.21 2.89 -4.26
CA ALA A 120 -13.32 1.96 -4.04
C ALA A 120 -14.58 2.38 -4.79
N LYS A 121 -14.87 3.69 -4.94
CA LYS A 121 -16.07 4.18 -5.67
C LYS A 121 -16.06 3.85 -7.17
N ILE A 122 -14.88 3.68 -7.78
CA ILE A 122 -14.74 3.53 -9.23
C ILE A 122 -14.35 2.11 -9.67
N LEU A 123 -13.87 1.28 -8.72
CA LEU A 123 -13.50 -0.11 -8.98
C LEU A 123 -14.74 -1.01 -9.12
N ASN A 124 -14.58 -2.12 -9.86
CA ASN A 124 -15.58 -3.18 -9.85
C ASN A 124 -15.59 -3.94 -8.50
N ASP A 125 -16.57 -4.81 -8.30
CA ASP A 125 -16.76 -5.49 -7.02
C ASP A 125 -15.57 -6.37 -6.61
N THR A 126 -14.97 -7.10 -7.56
CA THR A 126 -13.81 -7.96 -7.30
C THR A 126 -12.60 -7.15 -6.86
N GLU A 127 -12.28 -6.08 -7.58
CA GLU A 127 -11.14 -5.21 -7.24
C GLU A 127 -11.37 -4.45 -5.94
N ARG A 128 -12.60 -4.00 -5.71
CA ARG A 128 -12.99 -3.38 -4.45
C ARG A 128 -12.81 -4.33 -3.27
N GLN A 129 -13.02 -5.63 -3.47
CA GLN A 129 -12.77 -6.63 -2.43
C GLN A 129 -11.28 -6.67 -2.05
N PHE A 130 -10.35 -6.78 -3.01
CA PHE A 130 -8.91 -6.74 -2.71
C PHE A 130 -8.51 -5.47 -1.94
N LEU A 131 -9.14 -4.35 -2.27
CA LEU A 131 -8.87 -3.06 -1.64
C LEU A 131 -9.42 -2.93 -0.20
N THR A 132 -10.40 -3.74 0.19
CA THR A 132 -11.18 -3.52 1.43
C THR A 132 -11.34 -4.75 2.31
N GLU A 133 -10.83 -5.91 1.89
CA GLU A 133 -10.93 -7.13 2.67
C GLU A 133 -10.20 -7.01 4.02
N GLU A 134 -10.73 -7.71 5.01
CA GLU A 134 -10.09 -7.78 6.31
C GLU A 134 -8.87 -8.69 6.23
N ILE A 135 -7.70 -8.12 6.54
CA ILE A 135 -6.43 -8.84 6.52
C ILE A 135 -6.20 -9.48 7.88
N ASP A 136 -6.23 -10.80 7.90
CA ASP A 136 -5.83 -11.61 9.06
C ASP A 136 -4.37 -12.02 8.91
N TYR A 137 -3.47 -11.17 9.43
CA TYR A 137 -2.02 -11.36 9.28
C TYR A 137 -1.52 -12.67 9.92
N LEU A 138 -2.26 -13.21 10.90
CA LEU A 138 -1.94 -14.46 11.59
C LEU A 138 -2.21 -15.71 10.73
N LYS A 139 -2.93 -15.59 9.60
CA LYS A 139 -3.12 -16.72 8.67
C LYS A 139 -1.88 -16.99 7.81
N TYR A 140 -0.90 -16.11 7.81
CA TYR A 140 0.28 -16.15 6.94
C TYR A 140 1.56 -16.40 7.76
N ILE A 141 1.61 -17.57 8.42
CA ILE A 141 2.74 -18.06 9.24
C ILE A 141 3.69 -18.89 8.37
#